data_AF-A0A452GKN5-F1
#
_entry.id   AF-A0A452GKN5-F1
#
_cell.length_a   1.000
_cell.length_b   1.000
_cell.length_c   1.000
_cell.angle_alpha   90.00
_cell.angle_beta   90.00
_cell.angle_gamma   90.00
#
_symmetry.space_group_name_H-M   'P 1'
#
loop_
_entity.id
_entity.type
_entity.pdbx_description
1 polymer ?
#
loop_
_entity_poly.entity_id
_entity_poly.type
_entity_poly.pdbx_seq_one_letter_code
_entity_poly.pdbx_strand_id
1 'polypeptide(L)'
;MGQGPQPQRLQLRAALRLKSGDCVPRSWIYLLNEGSTDLTTEGRPGMRTQLFSSKCPDTIIVQETDRDYQRILLYSRTPHLADDCIEDFRSQAYCLDMEEFLLIPRSQDTCQLQDS
;
A
#
# COMPACT_ATOMS: atom_id res chain seq x y z
N MET A 1 -12.26 2.08 -34.95
CA MET A 1 -12.44 1.91 -33.50
C MET A 1 -11.21 2.49 -32.84
N GLY A 2 -11.31 3.68 -32.26
CA GLY A 2 -10.16 4.35 -31.63
C GLY A 2 -9.79 3.60 -30.35
N GLN A 3 -8.52 3.21 -30.23
CA GLN A 3 -7.99 2.73 -28.95
C GLN A 3 -8.12 3.88 -27.95
N GLY A 4 -8.86 3.67 -26.86
CA GLY A 4 -8.91 4.62 -25.75
C GLY A 4 -7.51 4.88 -25.20
N PRO A 5 -7.29 5.98 -24.47
CA PRO A 5 -5.99 6.30 -23.90
C PRO A 5 -5.46 5.12 -23.07
N GLN A 6 -4.22 4.73 -23.34
CA GLN A 6 -3.59 3.60 -22.67
C GLN A 6 -3.19 4.02 -21.25
N PRO A 7 -3.47 3.21 -20.21
CA PRO A 7 -3.16 3.57 -18.84
C PRO A 7 -1.64 3.69 -18.62
N GLN A 8 -1.24 4.64 -17.79
CA GLN A 8 0.15 4.76 -17.36
C GLN A 8 0.50 3.60 -16.44
N ARG A 9 1.70 3.03 -16.61
CA ARG A 9 2.18 1.89 -15.82
C ARG A 9 3.15 2.35 -14.74
N LEU A 10 2.92 1.93 -13.51
CA LEU A 10 3.80 2.18 -12.36
C LEU A 10 4.31 0.84 -11.84
N GLN A 11 5.62 0.64 -11.85
CA GLN A 11 6.23 -0.57 -11.29
C GLN A 11 6.53 -0.35 -9.80
N LEU A 12 5.88 -1.13 -8.93
CA LEU A 12 6.22 -1.19 -7.51
C LEU A 12 7.08 -2.42 -7.24
N ARG A 13 8.24 -2.19 -6.62
CA ARG A 13 9.16 -3.22 -6.15
C ARG A 13 9.20 -3.16 -4.62
N ALA A 14 9.27 -4.33 -3.99
CA ALA A 14 9.36 -4.45 -2.54
C ALA A 14 10.31 -5.60 -2.16
N ALA A 15 10.98 -5.46 -1.01
CA ALA A 15 11.73 -6.53 -0.38
C ALA A 15 11.21 -6.73 1.04
N LEU A 16 10.51 -7.85 1.28
CA LEU A 16 9.83 -8.13 2.54
C LEU A 16 10.76 -8.88 3.48
N ARG A 17 10.95 -8.37 4.70
CA ARG A 17 11.62 -9.08 5.79
C ARG A 17 10.63 -9.99 6.50
N LEU A 18 10.85 -11.30 6.45
CA LEU A 18 10.08 -12.27 7.22
C LEU A 18 10.55 -12.32 8.68
N LYS A 19 9.70 -12.84 9.57
CA LYS A 19 10.06 -13.06 10.98
C LYS A 19 11.26 -14.01 11.13
N SER A 20 11.42 -14.97 10.22
CA SER A 20 12.59 -15.88 10.16
C SER A 20 13.91 -15.17 9.89
N GLY A 21 13.87 -13.92 9.41
CA GLY A 21 15.04 -13.20 8.92
C GLY A 21 15.22 -13.29 7.41
N ASP A 22 14.43 -14.07 6.69
CA ASP A 22 14.55 -14.17 5.23
C ASP A 22 14.09 -12.89 4.51
N CYS A 23 14.71 -12.59 3.38
CA CYS A 23 14.30 -11.52 2.47
C CYS A 23 13.55 -12.09 1.27
N VAL A 24 12.34 -11.58 1.04
CA VAL A 24 11.47 -12.04 -0.03
C VAL A 24 11.17 -10.89 -1.00
N PRO A 25 11.74 -10.91 -2.22
CA PRO A 25 11.47 -9.88 -3.22
C PRO A 25 10.07 -10.03 -3.81
N ARG A 26 9.45 -8.90 -4.15
CA ARG A 26 8.17 -8.82 -4.85
C ARG A 26 8.19 -7.65 -5.84
N SER A 27 7.44 -7.82 -6.92
CA SER A 27 7.18 -6.75 -7.88
C SER A 27 5.75 -6.89 -8.39
N TRP A 28 5.11 -5.76 -8.64
CA TRP A 28 3.82 -5.71 -9.32
C TRP A 28 3.71 -4.41 -10.12
N ILE A 29 2.77 -4.38 -11.05
CA ILE A 29 2.52 -3.24 -11.93
C ILE A 29 1.14 -2.69 -11.63
N TYR A 30 1.08 -1.43 -11.23
CA TYR A 30 -0.16 -0.68 -11.16
C TYR A 30 -0.44 0.01 -12.49
N LEU A 31 -1.71 0.09 -12.85
CA LEU A 31 -2.21 0.83 -14.00
C LEU A 31 -3.00 2.04 -13.48
N LEU A 32 -2.56 3.22 -13.90
CA LEU A 32 -3.16 4.51 -13.58
C LEU A 32 -3.95 5.00 -14.80
N ASN A 33 -5.25 5.23 -14.60
CA ASN A 33 -6.13 5.75 -15.65
C ASN A 33 -6.15 7.28 -15.62
N GLU A 34 -6.25 7.89 -16.80
CA GLU A 34 -6.32 9.34 -16.94
C GLU A 34 -7.51 9.91 -16.14
N GLY A 35 -7.27 10.98 -15.37
CA GLY A 35 -8.29 11.64 -14.55
C GLY A 35 -8.67 10.93 -13.26
N SER A 36 -7.98 9.85 -12.88
CA SER A 36 -8.19 9.14 -11.61
C SER A 36 -6.89 9.00 -10.82
N THR A 37 -6.99 8.99 -9.50
CA THR A 37 -5.90 8.60 -8.59
C THR A 37 -5.97 7.13 -8.18
N ASP A 38 -7.04 6.43 -8.58
CA ASP A 38 -7.21 5.02 -8.29
C ASP A 38 -6.26 4.18 -9.15
N LEU A 39 -5.70 3.16 -8.52
CA LEU A 39 -4.81 2.21 -9.15
C LEU A 39 -5.54 0.88 -9.33
N THR A 40 -5.36 0.27 -10.50
CA THR A 40 -5.68 -1.14 -10.72
C THR A 40 -4.39 -1.94 -10.79
N THR A 41 -4.42 -3.22 -10.42
CA THR A 41 -3.21 -4.05 -10.39
C THR A 41 -3.21 -5.03 -11.56
N GLU A 42 -2.14 -5.06 -12.34
CA GLU A 42 -1.99 -5.99 -13.47
C GLU A 42 -2.10 -7.44 -12.97
N GLY A 43 -2.92 -8.25 -13.64
CA GLY A 43 -3.23 -9.63 -13.24
C GLY A 43 -4.26 -9.77 -12.12
N ARG A 44 -4.80 -8.68 -11.57
CA ARG A 44 -5.84 -8.69 -10.52
C ARG A 44 -7.00 -7.74 -10.86
N PRO A 45 -7.88 -8.12 -11.80
CA PRO A 45 -8.95 -7.23 -12.27
C PRO A 45 -10.04 -6.93 -11.23
N GLY A 46 -10.17 -7.76 -10.18
CA GLY A 46 -11.11 -7.51 -9.07
C GLY A 46 -10.59 -6.51 -8.04
N MET A 47 -9.29 -6.24 -8.05
CA MET A 47 -8.64 -5.41 -7.05
C MET A 47 -8.66 -3.94 -7.44
N ARG A 48 -9.21 -3.11 -6.55
CA ARG A 48 -9.15 -1.65 -6.62
C ARG A 48 -8.30 -1.12 -5.49
N THR A 49 -7.41 -0.19 -5.82
CA THR A 49 -6.53 0.47 -4.86
C THR A 49 -6.79 1.98 -4.90
N GLN A 50 -7.17 2.55 -3.78
CA GLN A 50 -7.45 3.99 -3.64
C GLN A 50 -6.42 4.63 -2.72
N LEU A 51 -6.04 5.87 -3.03
CA LEU A 51 -5.00 6.61 -2.33
C LEU A 51 -5.59 7.79 -1.57
N PHE A 52 -5.30 7.87 -0.28
CA PHE A 52 -5.77 8.94 0.60
C PHE A 52 -4.59 9.65 1.27
N SER A 53 -4.73 10.95 1.45
CA SER A 53 -3.84 11.71 2.32
C SER A 53 -4.07 11.29 3.76
N SER A 54 -2.99 11.28 4.54
CA SER A 54 -3.05 11.13 5.98
C SER A 54 -2.77 12.49 6.65
N LYS A 55 -3.15 12.61 7.92
CA LYS A 55 -2.83 13.78 8.75
C LYS A 55 -1.32 13.92 9.02
N CYS A 56 -0.59 12.80 9.03
CA CYS A 56 0.83 12.80 9.28
C CYS A 56 1.64 13.14 8.03
N PRO A 57 2.78 13.84 8.19
CA PRO A 57 3.65 14.16 7.06
C PRO A 57 4.32 12.91 6.51
N ASP A 58 4.65 12.95 5.22
CA ASP A 58 5.40 11.90 4.51
C ASP A 58 4.77 10.50 4.59
N THR A 59 3.45 10.43 4.75
CA THR A 59 2.69 9.18 4.79
C THR A 59 1.57 9.17 3.75
N ILE A 60 1.11 7.96 3.43
CA ILE A 60 -0.01 7.72 2.52
C ILE A 60 -0.85 6.57 3.06
N ILE A 61 -2.17 6.70 2.95
CA ILE A 61 -3.11 5.62 3.25
C ILE A 61 -3.54 5.01 1.92
N VAL A 62 -3.42 3.68 1.84
CA VAL A 62 -3.79 2.88 0.67
C VAL A 62 -4.97 2.00 1.08
N GLN A 63 -6.13 2.22 0.49
CA GLN A 63 -7.28 1.33 0.65
C GLN A 63 -7.29 0.32 -0.48
N GLU A 64 -7.32 -0.96 -0.13
CA GLU A 64 -7.44 -2.06 -1.09
C GLU A 64 -8.76 -2.77 -0.87
N THR A 65 -9.54 -2.88 -1.95
CA THR A 65 -10.78 -3.64 -1.99
C THR A 65 -10.68 -4.67 -3.10
N ASP A 66 -10.98 -5.92 -2.78
CA ASP A 66 -11.14 -7.00 -3.75
C ASP A 66 -12.47 -7.73 -3.45
N ARG A 67 -12.72 -8.87 -4.11
CA ARG A 67 -14.00 -9.59 -4.02
C ARG A 67 -14.39 -10.01 -2.60
N ASP A 68 -13.42 -10.36 -1.78
CA ASP A 68 -13.62 -11.03 -0.48
C ASP A 68 -12.98 -10.29 0.70
N TYR A 69 -12.26 -9.20 0.45
CA TYR A 69 -11.66 -8.40 1.52
C TYR A 69 -11.63 -6.90 1.19
N GLN A 70 -11.63 -6.13 2.27
CA GLN A 70 -11.32 -4.71 2.26
C GLN A 70 -10.32 -4.46 3.38
N ARG A 71 -9.29 -3.65 3.10
CA ARG A 71 -8.30 -3.24 4.10
C ARG A 71 -7.77 -1.85 3.80
N ILE A 72 -7.25 -1.20 4.83
CA ILE A 72 -6.44 0.01 4.69
C ILE A 72 -5.03 -0.25 5.18
N LEU A 73 -4.05 0.36 4.51
CA LEU A 73 -2.63 0.20 4.76
C LEU A 73 -2.00 1.59 4.92
N LEU A 74 -1.16 1.77 5.94
CA LEU A 74 -0.41 2.99 6.16
C LEU A 74 1.05 2.80 5.75
N TYR A 75 1.53 3.65 4.85
CA TYR A 75 2.94 3.72 4.46
C TYR A 75 3.55 5.04 4.87
N SER A 76 4.86 5.04 5.14
CA SER A 76 5.64 6.23 5.49
C SER A 76 6.96 6.25 4.72
N ARG A 77 7.50 7.46 4.47
CA ARG A 77 8.87 7.64 3.98
C ARG A 77 9.93 7.37 5.06
N THR A 78 9.56 7.36 6.34
CA THR A 78 10.46 7.04 7.45
C THR A 78 10.11 5.67 8.05
N PRO A 79 11.12 4.90 8.53
CA PRO A 79 10.88 3.58 9.09
C PRO A 79 10.16 3.64 10.44
N HIS A 80 10.35 4.70 11.23
CA HIS A 80 9.73 4.88 12.54
C HIS A 80 8.79 6.08 12.50
N LEU A 81 7.50 5.81 12.68
CA LEU A 81 6.44 6.82 12.72
C LEU A 81 6.10 7.10 14.18
N ALA A 82 5.73 8.33 14.51
CA ALA A 82 5.29 8.70 15.85
C ALA A 82 4.02 7.94 16.25
N ASP A 83 3.88 7.62 17.54
CA ASP A 83 2.75 6.83 18.05
C ASP A 83 1.41 7.53 17.78
N ASP A 84 1.34 8.86 17.91
CA ASP A 84 0.14 9.64 17.61
C ASP A 84 -0.35 9.45 16.16
N CYS A 85 0.56 9.23 15.20
CA CYS A 85 0.20 8.95 13.81
C CYS A 85 -0.37 7.54 13.63
N ILE A 86 0.14 6.58 14.39
CA ILE A 86 -0.34 5.20 14.38
C ILE A 86 -1.76 5.15 14.98
N GLU A 87 -1.97 5.87 16.09
CA GLU A 87 -3.28 5.96 16.75
C GLU A 87 -4.30 6.77 15.93
N ASP A 88 -3.89 7.82 15.21
CA ASP A 88 -4.76 8.54 14.26
C ASP A 88 -5.23 7.60 13.14
N PHE A 89 -4.31 6.84 12.53
CA PHE A 89 -4.67 5.83 11.52
C PHE A 89 -5.58 4.72 12.09
N ARG A 90 -5.28 4.21 13.29
CA ARG A 90 -6.14 3.23 13.97
C ARG A 90 -7.54 3.78 14.22
N SER A 91 -7.65 5.03 14.65
CA SER A 91 -8.93 5.69 14.90
C SER A 91 -9.74 5.85 13.60
N GLN A 92 -9.07 6.21 12.49
CA GLN A 92 -9.71 6.25 11.18
C GLN A 92 -10.19 4.86 10.73
N ALA A 93 -9.40 3.80 10.96
CA ALA A 93 -9.78 2.43 10.66
C ALA A 93 -11.04 2.01 11.43
N TYR A 94 -11.08 2.32 12.74
CA TYR A 94 -12.22 2.02 13.60
C TYR A 94 -13.51 2.71 13.13
N CYS A 95 -13.42 3.97 12.69
CA CYS A 95 -14.57 4.69 12.10
C CYS A 95 -15.08 4.07 10.79
N LEU A 96 -14.31 3.19 10.16
CA LEU A 96 -14.68 2.44 8.94
C LEU A 96 -15.08 0.99 9.26
N ASP A 97 -15.40 0.69 10.53
CA ASP A 97 -15.74 -0.65 11.03
C ASP A 97 -14.63 -1.69 10.80
N MET A 98 -13.36 -1.25 10.76
CA MET A 98 -12.19 -2.12 10.67
C MET A 98 -11.53 -2.30 12.04
N GLU A 99 -11.96 -3.32 12.78
CA GLU A 99 -11.50 -3.58 14.14
C GLU A 99 -10.13 -4.29 14.21
N GLU A 100 -9.83 -5.13 13.21
CA GLU A 100 -8.58 -5.87 13.14
C GLU A 100 -7.42 -4.95 12.77
N PHE A 101 -6.42 -4.88 13.65
CA PHE A 101 -5.29 -3.97 13.50
C PHE A 101 -3.95 -4.70 13.63
N LEU A 102 -3.08 -4.53 12.62
CA LEU A 102 -1.75 -5.10 12.60
C LEU A 102 -0.67 -4.01 12.51
N LEU A 103 0.13 -3.89 13.56
CA LEU A 103 1.37 -3.10 13.53
C LEU A 103 2.55 -4.00 13.18
N ILE A 104 3.28 -3.66 12.12
CA ILE A 104 4.51 -4.37 11.75
C ILE A 104 5.60 -4.02 12.78
N PRO A 105 6.20 -5.00 13.50
CA PRO A 105 7.11 -4.73 14.62
C PRO A 105 8.38 -3.96 14.26
N ARG A 106 8.86 -4.07 13.01
CA ARG A 106 10.08 -3.40 12.50
C ARG A 106 11.32 -3.62 13.40
N SER A 107 11.45 -4.80 14.00
CA SER A 107 12.54 -5.16 14.92
C SER A 107 13.82 -5.68 14.22
N GLN A 108 13.82 -5.76 12.90
CA GLN A 108 14.95 -6.22 12.08
C GLN A 108 15.21 -5.21 10.97
N ASP A 109 16.46 -5.14 10.51
CA ASP A 109 16.85 -4.26 9.42
C ASP A 109 16.10 -4.57 8.11
N THR A 110 15.89 -3.53 7.32
CA THR A 110 15.24 -3.64 6.01
C THR A 110 16.05 -4.53 5.08
N CYS A 111 15.35 -5.21 4.18
CA CYS A 111 15.99 -5.93 3.09
C CYS A 111 16.48 -4.94 2.04
N GLN A 112 17.63 -5.23 1.41
CA GLN A 112 18.09 -4.47 0.25
C GLN A 112 17.10 -4.67 -0.89
N LEU A 113 16.66 -3.57 -1.48
CA LEU A 113 15.88 -3.61 -2.71
C LEU A 113 16.85 -3.97 -3.83
N GLN A 114 16.58 -5.06 -4.55
CA GLN A 114 17.44 -5.42 -5.67
C GLN A 114 17.23 -4.43 -6.81
N ASP A 115 18.33 -3.86 -7.30
CA ASP A 115 18.33 -3.14 -8.56
C ASP A 115 18.22 -4.14 -9.70
N SER A 116 17.36 -3.80 -10.66
CA SER A 116 17.12 -4.54 -11.91
C SER A 116 18.20 -4.22 -12.93
#